data_AF-A0A937NLZ0-F1
#
_entry.id   AF-A0A937NLZ0-F1
#
_cell.length_a   1.000
_cell.length_b   1.000
_cell.length_c   1.000
_cell.angle_alpha   90.00
_cell.angle_beta   90.00
_cell.angle_gamma   90.00
#
_symmetry.space_group_name_H-M   'P 1'
#
loop_
_entity.id
_entity.type
_entity.pdbx_description
1 polymer ?
#
loop_
_entity_poly.entity_id
_entity_poly.type
_entity_poly.pdbx_seq_one_letter_code
_entity_poly.pdbx_strand_id
1 'polypeptide(L)'
;MTDLSNRPNFEIVHLLPFDQEDTRAILQARFSHGDEWERYWRRIERTYNLVELAQRPVLLDMIAYSLPGLKPRQAINAAQLYEVYTDLWLARDAEE
;
A
#
# COMPACT_ATOMS: atom_id res chain seq x y z
N MET A 1 -14.05 22.89 13.68
CA MET A 1 -13.82 23.25 12.27
C MET A 1 -12.96 24.49 12.29
N THR A 2 -11.65 24.34 12.11
CA THR A 2 -10.71 25.46 12.24
C THR A 2 -10.72 26.24 10.93
N ASP A 3 -11.40 27.39 10.93
CA ASP A 3 -11.46 28.29 9.80
C ASP A 3 -10.08 28.97 9.61
N LEU A 4 -9.42 28.66 8.49
CA LEU A 4 -8.09 29.16 8.12
C LEU A 4 -8.17 30.40 7.23
N SER A 5 -9.36 30.93 6.93
CA SER A 5 -9.56 32.03 5.98
C SER A 5 -8.94 33.37 6.40
N ASN A 6 -8.45 33.51 7.64
CA ASN A 6 -8.01 34.80 8.19
C ASN A 6 -6.51 34.86 8.59
N ARG A 7 -5.68 33.92 8.12
CA ARG A 7 -4.21 34.00 8.28
C ARG A 7 -3.53 34.20 6.92
N PRO A 8 -3.03 35.40 6.57
CA PRO A 8 -2.17 35.55 5.42
C PRO A 8 -0.85 34.80 5.68
N ASN A 9 -0.34 34.08 4.67
CA ASN A 9 0.90 33.27 4.67
C ASN A 9 0.78 31.80 5.10
N PHE A 10 -0.24 31.06 4.63
CA PHE A 10 -0.17 29.59 4.68
C PHE A 10 0.38 29.05 3.36
N GLU A 11 1.35 28.15 3.45
CA GLU A 11 1.86 27.41 2.29
C GLU A 11 1.04 26.14 2.13
N ILE A 12 0.35 26.01 0.99
CA ILE A 12 -0.36 24.78 0.65
C ILE A 12 0.68 23.83 0.05
N VAL A 13 0.95 22.74 0.74
CA VAL A 13 1.81 21.67 0.24
C VAL A 13 0.94 20.50 -0.22
N HIS A 14 1.25 19.94 -1.38
CA HIS A 14 0.56 18.77 -1.92
C HIS A 14 1.40 17.51 -1.71
N LEU A 15 0.80 16.49 -1.11
CA LEU A 15 1.38 15.15 -1.10
C LEU A 15 1.13 14.50 -2.46
N LEU A 16 2.20 14.19 -3.17
CA LEU A 16 2.15 13.50 -4.44
C LEU A 16 1.93 11.99 -4.22
N PRO A 17 1.27 11.30 -5.15
CA PRO A 17 1.24 9.84 -5.16
C PRO A 17 2.66 9.28 -5.27
N PHE A 18 2.88 8.10 -4.71
CA PHE A 18 4.13 7.37 -4.88
C PHE A 18 4.33 6.95 -6.32
N ASP A 19 5.55 7.09 -6.80
CA ASP A 19 5.97 6.51 -8.06
C ASP A 19 6.45 5.06 -7.90
N GLN A 20 6.98 4.49 -8.98
CA GLN A 20 7.48 3.11 -8.96
C GLN A 20 8.74 2.96 -8.11
N GLU A 21 9.60 3.98 -8.05
CA GLU A 21 10.84 3.97 -7.28
C GLU A 21 10.52 4.07 -5.78
N ASP A 22 9.57 4.92 -5.39
CA ASP A 22 9.04 4.99 -4.02
C ASP A 22 8.48 3.62 -3.59
N THR A 23 7.70 2.99 -4.47
CA THR A 23 7.11 1.67 -4.21
C THR A 23 8.19 0.61 -4.00
N ARG A 24 9.22 0.58 -4.86
CA ARG A 24 10.36 -0.34 -4.74
C ARG A 24 11.15 -0.10 -3.45
N ALA A 25 11.42 1.16 -3.11
CA ALA A 25 12.14 1.54 -1.90
C ALA A 25 11.40 1.09 -0.63
N ILE A 26 10.07 1.28 -0.58
CA ILE A 26 9.22 0.82 0.53
C ILE A 26 9.27 -0.71 0.64
N LEU A 27 9.12 -1.44 -0.48
CA LEU A 27 9.19 -2.90 -0.48
C LEU A 27 10.56 -3.40 -0.01
N GLN A 28 11.64 -2.78 -0.47
CA GLN A 28 13.00 -3.14 -0.07
C GLN A 28 13.23 -2.87 1.42
N ALA A 29 12.74 -1.74 1.94
CA ALA A 29 12.82 -1.42 3.36
C ALA A 29 12.04 -2.42 4.23
N ARG A 30 10.90 -2.90 3.74
CA ARG A 30 10.02 -3.82 4.47
C ARG A 30 10.47 -5.28 4.42
N PHE A 31 11.01 -5.70 3.28
CA PHE A 31 11.49 -7.06 3.05
C PHE A 31 13.01 -7.08 2.91
N SER A 32 13.70 -6.59 3.94
CA SER A 32 15.15 -6.36 3.97
C SER A 32 16.00 -7.64 4.01
N HIS A 33 15.37 -8.83 3.96
CA HIS A 33 16.04 -10.13 3.99
C HIS A 33 15.87 -10.85 2.65
N GLY A 34 16.82 -10.62 1.73
CA GLY A 34 16.92 -11.32 0.45
C GLY A 34 16.09 -10.72 -0.69
N ASP A 35 15.91 -11.49 -1.76
CA ASP A 35 15.31 -11.02 -3.03
C ASP A 35 13.77 -11.11 -3.04
N GLU A 36 13.14 -11.20 -1.86
CA GLU A 36 11.67 -11.31 -1.76
C GLU A 36 10.97 -10.05 -2.27
N TRP A 37 11.53 -8.86 -2.00
CA TRP A 37 10.98 -7.60 -2.45
C TRP A 37 10.86 -7.54 -3.98
N GLU A 38 11.83 -8.07 -4.73
CA GLU A 38 11.78 -8.12 -6.19
C GLU A 38 10.66 -9.03 -6.70
N ARG A 39 10.43 -10.15 -6.00
CA ARG A 39 9.34 -11.08 -6.32
C ARG A 39 7.98 -10.41 -6.10
N TYR A 40 7.83 -9.66 -5.03
CA TYR A 40 6.63 -8.89 -4.71
C TYR A 40 6.40 -7.72 -5.66
N TRP A 41 7.47 -7.00 -6.03
CA TRP A 41 7.40 -5.96 -7.07
C TRP A 41 6.90 -6.53 -8.40
N ARG A 42 7.51 -7.61 -8.89
CA ARG A 42 7.06 -8.31 -10.11
C ARG A 42 5.61 -8.77 -10.02
N ARG A 43 5.13 -9.09 -8.83
CA ARG A 43 3.75 -9.50 -8.58
C ARG A 43 2.78 -8.32 -8.63
N ILE A 44 3.15 -7.17 -8.08
CA ILE A 44 2.40 -5.91 -8.18
C ILE A 44 2.28 -5.49 -9.64
N GLU A 45 3.39 -5.48 -10.39
CA GLU A 45 3.40 -5.12 -11.83
C GLU A 45 2.49 -6.02 -12.68
N ARG A 46 2.44 -7.32 -12.38
CA ARG A 46 1.68 -8.30 -13.17
C ARG A 46 0.21 -8.42 -12.78
N THR A 47 -0.21 -7.76 -11.71
CA THR A 47 -1.59 -7.86 -11.24
C THR A 47 -2.36 -6.60 -11.63
N TYR A 48 -3.51 -6.81 -12.27
CA TYR A 48 -4.35 -5.73 -12.75
C TYR A 48 -4.75 -4.80 -11.59
N ASN A 49 -4.62 -3.49 -11.80
CA ASN A 49 -4.88 -2.39 -10.86
C ASN A 49 -3.95 -2.28 -9.63
N LEU A 50 -3.07 -3.24 -9.37
CA LEU A 50 -2.23 -3.20 -8.17
C LEU A 50 -1.17 -2.09 -8.21
N VAL A 51 -0.65 -1.76 -9.40
CA VAL A 51 0.30 -0.65 -9.59
C VAL A 51 -0.32 0.70 -9.26
N GLU A 52 -1.54 0.97 -9.71
CA GLU A 52 -2.24 2.22 -9.38
C GLU A 52 -2.60 2.30 -7.89
N LEU A 53 -2.99 1.18 -7.29
CA LEU A 53 -3.31 1.14 -5.87
C LEU A 53 -2.05 1.37 -5.01
N ALA A 54 -0.90 0.83 -5.42
CA ALA A 54 0.38 0.99 -4.73
C ALA A 54 0.88 2.45 -4.68
N GLN A 55 0.38 3.33 -5.56
CA GLN A 55 0.71 4.77 -5.50
C GLN A 55 0.20 5.46 -4.23
N ARG A 56 -0.73 4.82 -3.50
CA ARG A 56 -1.28 5.34 -2.25
C ARG A 56 -0.52 4.70 -1.08
N PRO A 57 0.16 5.47 -0.21
CA PRO A 57 1.00 4.92 0.86
C PRO A 57 0.27 3.91 1.76
N VAL A 58 -0.97 4.22 2.14
CA VAL A 58 -1.81 3.33 2.98
C VAL A 58 -2.13 2.01 2.27
N LEU A 59 -2.41 2.04 0.96
CA LEU A 59 -2.73 0.83 0.22
C LEU A 59 -1.48 0.00 -0.04
N LEU A 60 -0.33 0.63 -0.31
CA LEU A 60 0.94 -0.08 -0.44
C LEU A 60 1.28 -0.85 0.83
N ASP A 61 0.98 -0.27 1.99
CA ASP A 61 1.14 -0.94 3.28
C ASP A 61 0.31 -2.22 3.38
N MET A 62 -0.98 -2.12 3.07
CA MET A 62 -1.91 -3.24 3.04
C MET A 62 -1.48 -4.30 2.03
N ILE A 63 -1.11 -3.88 0.81
CA ILE A 63 -0.64 -4.76 -0.26
C ILE A 63 0.58 -5.54 0.23
N ALA A 64 1.59 -4.87 0.79
CA ALA A 64 2.79 -5.53 1.32
C ALA A 64 2.45 -6.59 2.38
N TYR A 65 1.48 -6.30 3.25
CA TYR A 65 1.02 -7.24 4.26
C TYR A 65 0.25 -8.44 3.66
N SER A 66 -0.59 -8.21 2.65
CA SER A 66 -1.44 -9.23 2.02
C SER A 66 -0.71 -10.06 0.94
N LEU A 67 0.39 -9.55 0.38
CA LEU A 67 1.13 -10.14 -0.73
C LEU A 67 1.56 -11.61 -0.56
N PRO A 68 1.93 -12.09 0.65
CA PRO A 68 2.21 -13.51 0.88
C PRO A 68 0.98 -14.42 0.64
N GLY A 69 -0.22 -13.96 0.99
CA GLY A 69 -1.47 -14.74 0.93
C GLY A 69 -2.29 -14.54 -0.35
N LEU A 70 -2.04 -13.49 -1.12
CA LEU A 70 -2.73 -13.25 -2.39
C LEU A 70 -2.49 -14.41 -3.37
N LYS A 71 -3.40 -14.63 -4.33
CA LYS A 71 -3.21 -15.57 -5.47
C LYS A 71 -2.77 -14.81 -6.74
N PRO A 72 -1.96 -15.41 -7.63
CA PRO A 72 -1.55 -14.74 -8.87
C PRO A 72 -2.76 -14.51 -9.79
N ARG A 73 -2.77 -13.42 -10.58
CA ARG A 73 -3.77 -13.11 -11.62
C ARG A 73 -5.21 -12.84 -11.15
N GLN A 74 -5.45 -12.68 -9.85
CA GLN A 74 -6.74 -12.17 -9.38
C GLN A 74 -6.82 -10.66 -9.68
N ALA A 75 -7.92 -10.18 -10.25
CA ALA A 75 -8.17 -8.74 -10.31
C ALA A 75 -8.42 -8.28 -8.87
N ILE A 76 -7.59 -7.35 -8.39
CA ILE A 76 -7.68 -6.82 -7.03
C ILE A 76 -8.10 -5.35 -7.09
N ASN A 77 -9.15 -5.00 -6.36
CA ASN A 77 -9.56 -3.62 -6.14
C ASN A 77 -9.33 -3.20 -4.68
N ALA A 78 -9.53 -1.92 -4.38
CA ALA A 78 -9.34 -1.39 -3.03
C ALA A 78 -10.23 -2.10 -1.99
N ALA A 79 -11.49 -2.38 -2.31
CA ALA A 79 -12.42 -3.03 -1.37
C ALA A 79 -11.93 -4.43 -0.96
N GLN A 80 -11.39 -5.21 -1.90
CA GLN A 80 -10.80 -6.51 -1.63
C GLN A 80 -9.52 -6.41 -0.79
N LEU A 81 -8.70 -5.37 -0.99
CA LEU A 81 -7.54 -5.12 -0.13
C LEU A 81 -7.97 -4.80 1.31
N TYR A 82 -9.02 -4.01 1.48
CA TYR A 82 -9.58 -3.73 2.81
C TYR A 82 -10.12 -5.00 3.47
N GLU A 83 -10.84 -5.84 2.73
CA GLU A 83 -11.37 -7.11 3.25
C GLU A 83 -10.23 -8.02 3.70
N VAL A 84 -9.25 -8.29 2.84
CA VAL A 84 -8.10 -9.13 3.18
C VAL A 84 -7.30 -8.56 4.36
N TYR A 85 -7.09 -7.25 4.40
CA TYR A 85 -6.37 -6.62 5.51
C TYR A 85 -7.16 -6.70 6.83
N THR A 86 -8.47 -6.46 6.78
CA THR A 86 -9.35 -6.56 7.95
C THR A 86 -9.43 -7.99 8.47
N ASP A 87 -9.55 -8.97 7.57
CA ASP A 87 -9.57 -10.39 7.94
C ASP A 87 -8.26 -10.81 8.62
N LEU A 88 -7.12 -10.37 8.08
CA LEU A 88 -5.82 -10.65 8.69
C LEU A 88 -5.67 -9.96 10.06
N TRP A 89 -6.16 -8.73 10.20
CA TRP A 89 -6.15 -8.00 11.46
C TRP A 89 -7.03 -8.69 12.52
N LEU A 90 -8.25 -9.10 12.14
CA LEU A 90 -9.15 -9.85 13.01
C LEU A 90 -8.57 -11.20 13.42
N ALA A 91 -7.91 -11.91 12.49
CA ALA A 91 -7.27 -13.20 12.80
C ALA A 91 -6.14 -13.05 13.83
N ARG A 92 -5.33 -11.99 13.72
CA ARG A 92 -4.27 -11.69 14.68
C ARG A 92 -4.83 -11.40 16.08
N ASP A 93 -5.90 -10.62 16.16
CA ASP A 93 -6.49 -10.19 17.44
C ASP A 93 -7.36 -11.29 18.09
N ALA A 94 -7.77 -12.32 17.33
CA ALA A 94 -8.47 -13.50 17.86
C ALA A 94 -7.54 -14.57 18.45
N GLU A 95 -6.23 -14.47 18.23
CA GLU A 95 -5.19 -15.35 18.78
C GLU A 95 -4.57 -14.81 20.09
N GLU A 96 -5.04 -13.66 20.60
CA GLU A 96 -4.73 -13.12 21.95
C GLU A 96 -5.82 -13.48 22.99
#